data_AF-A0A958X7G1-F1
#
_entry.id   AF-A0A958X7G1-F1
#
_cell.length_a   1.000
_cell.length_b   1.000
_cell.length_c   1.000
_cell.angle_alpha   90.00
_cell.angle_beta   90.00
_cell.angle_gamma   90.00
#
_symmetry.space_group_name_H-M   'P 1'
#
loop_
_entity.id
_entity.type
_entity.pdbx_description
1 polymer ?
#
loop_
_entity_poly.entity_id
_entity_poly.type
_entity_poly.pdbx_seq_one_letter_code
_entity_poly.pdbx_strand_id
1 'polypeptide(L)'
;MKNQSILHNSALLSIALMALAFLFAAPLHAQSPRISVQGTLKSSSGATVDDGNYDVVFNLYNQETGGTALWSDPATVEVVGGVYNYYLGSNTPLVAAHFDSTLYLGVKIGNYELVPRTEFSYAPYAFSVAVAQKVVCSGAVGDVKYSILEPTKFAEVNGPCWVPMDGRPITQYELFKKHGISTIPDAGGLFIRAQEFSGGANHDPDRNSNSPIATIQADSLKSHAHTMSKDGKHSHKITLGHDDDDSGDGGSEDDWTQKTNVGVDITMHGGSVSMEGEHSHTINATGHLETRPKNINLWIYIRVD
;
A
#
# COMPACT_ATOMS: atom_id res chain seq x y z
N MET A 1 3.98 -22.81 -48.82
CA MET A 1 2.51 -22.65 -48.93
C MET A 1 1.74 -22.94 -47.64
N LYS A 2 2.18 -23.84 -46.74
CA LYS A 2 1.47 -24.14 -45.46
C LYS A 2 1.38 -22.95 -44.47
N ASN A 3 2.43 -22.14 -44.31
CA ASN A 3 2.43 -21.05 -43.32
C ASN A 3 1.45 -19.90 -43.61
N GLN A 4 1.11 -19.62 -44.88
CA GLN A 4 0.13 -18.57 -45.18
C GLN A 4 -1.29 -18.99 -44.81
N SER A 5 -1.66 -20.27 -44.95
CA SER A 5 -3.01 -20.74 -44.59
C SER A 5 -3.32 -20.65 -43.09
N ILE A 6 -2.31 -20.82 -42.22
CA ILE A 6 -2.46 -20.74 -40.77
C ILE A 6 -2.67 -19.28 -40.32
N LEU A 7 -1.95 -18.34 -40.93
CA LEU A 7 -2.06 -16.91 -40.62
C LEU A 7 -3.43 -16.31 -41.02
N HIS A 8 -4.00 -16.75 -42.15
CA HIS A 8 -5.34 -16.31 -42.58
C HIS A 8 -6.44 -16.86 -41.65
N ASN A 9 -6.33 -18.12 -41.21
CA ASN A 9 -7.30 -18.73 -40.31
C ASN A 9 -7.25 -18.11 -38.89
N SER A 10 -6.07 -17.72 -38.40
CA SER A 10 -5.95 -17.00 -37.13
C SER A 10 -6.53 -15.58 -37.19
N ALA A 11 -6.38 -14.89 -38.32
CA ALA A 11 -6.93 -13.54 -38.49
C ALA A 11 -8.48 -13.56 -38.55
N LEU A 12 -9.05 -14.53 -39.26
CA LEU A 12 -10.51 -14.72 -39.34
C LEU A 12 -11.12 -15.11 -37.99
N LEU A 13 -10.43 -15.95 -37.21
CA LEU A 13 -10.88 -16.32 -35.87
C LEU A 13 -10.85 -15.11 -34.92
N SER A 14 -9.81 -14.28 -34.98
CA SER A 14 -9.71 -13.05 -34.17
C SER A 14 -10.78 -12.03 -34.51
N ILE A 15 -11.11 -11.86 -35.80
CA ILE A 15 -12.19 -10.96 -36.24
C ILE A 15 -13.56 -11.48 -35.80
N ALA A 16 -13.79 -12.80 -35.91
CA ALA A 16 -15.03 -13.43 -35.44
C ALA A 16 -15.18 -13.31 -33.91
N LEU A 17 -14.10 -13.47 -33.15
CA LEU A 17 -14.11 -13.31 -31.69
C LEU A 17 -14.41 -11.86 -31.28
N MET A 18 -13.85 -10.89 -32.01
CA MET A 18 -14.06 -9.46 -31.76
C MET A 18 -15.48 -9.03 -32.13
N ALA A 19 -16.04 -9.53 -33.24
CA ALA A 19 -17.43 -9.29 -33.61
C ALA A 19 -18.41 -9.91 -32.59
N LEU A 20 -18.12 -11.11 -32.09
CA LEU A 20 -18.95 -11.76 -31.07
C LEU A 20 -18.92 -10.98 -29.75
N ALA A 21 -17.78 -10.42 -29.35
CA ALA A 21 -17.68 -9.57 -28.16
C ALA A 21 -18.53 -8.28 -28.26
N PHE A 22 -18.68 -7.71 -29.46
CA PHE A 22 -19.55 -6.56 -29.69
C PHE A 22 -21.05 -6.91 -29.70
N LEU A 23 -21.45 -8.14 -30.06
CA LEU A 23 -22.85 -8.59 -29.99
C LEU A 23 -23.36 -8.80 -28.55
N PHE A 24 -22.49 -8.98 -27.56
CA PHE A 24 -22.85 -9.12 -26.14
C PHE A 24 -22.78 -7.80 -25.36
N ALA A 25 -22.40 -6.69 -25.99
CA ALA A 25 -22.39 -5.37 -25.36
C ALA A 25 -23.80 -4.74 -25.39
N ALA A 26 -24.75 -5.32 -24.66
CA ALA A 26 -26.00 -4.63 -24.39
C ALA A 26 -25.73 -3.45 -23.43
N PRO A 27 -26.23 -2.23 -23.72
CA PRO A 27 -26.16 -1.16 -22.74
C PRO A 27 -27.00 -1.57 -21.52
N LEU A 28 -26.34 -1.72 -20.37
CA LEU A 28 -27.07 -1.78 -19.10
C LEU A 28 -27.70 -0.40 -18.87
N HIS A 29 -28.98 -0.28 -19.17
CA HIS A 29 -29.76 0.84 -18.66
C HIS A 29 -29.96 0.62 -17.17
N ALA A 30 -29.16 1.30 -16.35
CA ALA A 30 -29.42 1.38 -14.92
C ALA A 30 -30.80 2.01 -14.73
N GLN A 31 -31.74 1.24 -14.17
CA GLN A 31 -33.06 1.77 -13.83
C GLN A 31 -32.86 2.87 -12.79
N SER A 32 -33.33 4.08 -13.09
CA SER A 32 -33.31 5.16 -12.11
C SER A 32 -34.09 4.75 -10.86
N PRO A 33 -33.55 4.96 -9.65
CA PRO A 33 -34.22 4.56 -8.43
C PRO A 33 -35.56 5.30 -8.31
N ARG A 34 -36.60 4.57 -7.93
CA ARG A 34 -37.95 5.08 -7.71
C ARG A 34 -38.50 4.53 -6.40
N ILE A 35 -39.34 5.32 -5.72
CA ILE A 35 -39.98 4.92 -4.46
C ILE A 35 -41.49 4.92 -4.67
N SER A 36 -42.14 3.78 -4.46
CA SER A 36 -43.61 3.69 -4.53
C SER A 36 -44.25 4.40 -3.34
N VAL A 37 -45.24 5.23 -3.61
CA VAL A 37 -46.09 5.86 -2.60
C VAL A 37 -47.56 5.62 -2.93
N GLN A 38 -48.35 5.37 -1.90
CA GLN A 38 -49.80 5.23 -1.98
C GLN A 38 -50.42 6.10 -0.91
N GLY A 39 -51.52 6.76 -1.25
CA GLY A 39 -52.27 7.56 -0.29
C GLY A 39 -53.74 7.64 -0.65
N THR A 40 -54.54 8.08 0.32
CA THR A 40 -55.96 8.34 0.13
C THR A 40 -56.24 9.84 0.20
N LEU A 41 -56.92 10.38 -0.81
CA LEU A 41 -57.38 11.76 -0.82
C LEU A 41 -58.82 11.82 -0.31
N LYS A 42 -59.02 12.67 0.70
CA LYS A 42 -60.32 12.94 1.29
C LYS A 42 -60.62 14.44 1.21
N SER A 43 -61.88 14.77 1.01
CA SER A 43 -62.38 16.14 1.08
C SER A 43 -62.44 16.64 2.53
N SER A 44 -62.72 17.93 2.72
CA SER A 44 -62.88 18.53 4.05
C SER A 44 -64.04 17.93 4.86
N SER A 45 -65.01 17.27 4.21
CA SER A 45 -66.08 16.54 4.89
C SER A 45 -65.70 15.11 5.29
N GLY A 46 -64.49 14.67 4.94
CA GLY A 46 -63.99 13.32 5.21
C GLY A 46 -64.41 12.26 4.18
N ALA A 47 -65.23 12.63 3.18
CA ALA A 47 -65.56 11.77 2.05
C ALA A 47 -64.36 11.60 1.11
N THR A 48 -64.29 10.49 0.38
CA THR A 48 -63.32 10.32 -0.70
C THR A 48 -63.56 11.36 -1.78
N VAL A 49 -62.47 11.83 -2.40
CA VAL A 49 -62.59 12.68 -3.60
C VAL A 49 -63.12 11.86 -4.77
N ASP A 50 -63.69 12.54 -5.77
CA ASP A 50 -64.18 11.91 -6.99
C ASP A 50 -63.02 11.28 -7.80
N ASP A 51 -63.36 10.28 -8.61
CA ASP A 51 -62.39 9.66 -9.50
C ASP A 51 -61.94 10.63 -10.59
N GLY A 52 -60.65 10.65 -10.89
CA GLY A 52 -60.09 11.53 -11.92
C GLY A 52 -58.62 11.86 -11.73
N ASN A 53 -58.13 12.78 -12.56
CA ASN A 53 -56.74 13.22 -12.53
C ASN A 53 -56.57 14.46 -11.64
N TYR A 54 -55.58 14.40 -10.76
CA TYR A 54 -55.25 15.48 -9.84
C TYR A 54 -53.79 15.90 -10.02
N ASP A 55 -53.55 17.20 -10.07
CA ASP A 55 -52.20 17.75 -10.04
C ASP A 55 -51.69 17.79 -8.61
N VAL A 56 -50.64 17.02 -8.36
CA VAL A 56 -50.02 16.80 -7.06
C VAL A 56 -48.54 17.15 -7.16
N VAL A 57 -48.00 17.81 -6.14
CA VAL A 57 -46.55 18.00 -6.02
C VAL A 57 -46.07 17.23 -4.80
N PHE A 58 -45.19 16.25 -5.03
CA PHE A 58 -44.53 15.52 -3.97
C PHE A 58 -43.25 16.25 -3.58
N ASN A 59 -43.08 16.53 -2.29
CA ASN A 59 -41.93 17.26 -1.77
C ASN A 59 -41.21 16.43 -0.72
N LEU A 60 -39.88 16.48 -0.71
CA LEU A 60 -39.07 15.91 0.38
C LEU A 60 -38.53 17.02 1.28
N TYR A 61 -38.65 16.81 2.58
CA TYR A 61 -38.20 17.73 3.62
C TYR A 61 -37.32 17.02 4.63
N ASN A 62 -36.41 17.75 5.26
CA ASN A 62 -35.65 17.31 6.44
C ASN A 62 -36.31 17.74 7.77
N GLN A 63 -37.53 18.28 7.71
CA GLN A 63 -38.28 18.77 8.86
C GLN A 63 -39.74 18.33 8.75
N GLU A 64 -40.35 17.97 9.87
CA GLU A 64 -41.75 17.54 9.94
C GLU A 64 -42.72 18.67 9.56
N THR A 65 -42.42 19.91 9.96
CA THR A 65 -43.22 21.11 9.68
C THR A 65 -42.34 22.27 9.23
N GLY A 66 -42.85 23.12 8.32
CA GLY A 66 -42.10 24.27 7.81
C GLY A 66 -40.93 23.86 6.89
N GLY A 67 -39.91 24.71 6.83
CA GLY A 67 -38.70 24.47 6.03
C GLY A 67 -38.90 24.58 4.51
N THR A 68 -37.79 24.49 3.78
CA THR A 68 -37.76 24.46 2.32
C THR A 68 -37.69 23.02 1.82
N ALA A 69 -38.37 22.71 0.72
CA ALA A 69 -38.28 21.38 0.10
C ALA A 69 -36.87 21.16 -0.44
N LEU A 70 -36.26 20.01 -0.10
CA LEU A 70 -34.98 19.55 -0.64
C LEU A 70 -35.13 19.03 -2.08
N TRP A 71 -36.30 18.51 -2.40
CA TRP A 71 -36.64 17.94 -3.69
C TRP A 71 -38.14 18.09 -3.93
N SER A 72 -38.53 18.21 -5.20
CA SER A 72 -39.92 18.40 -5.63
C SER A 72 -40.16 17.62 -6.92
N ASP A 73 -41.28 16.92 -7.00
CA ASP A 73 -41.69 16.12 -8.16
C ASP A 73 -43.16 16.40 -8.49
N PRO A 74 -43.41 17.37 -9.37
CA PRO A 74 -44.76 17.68 -9.83
C PRO A 74 -45.26 16.56 -10.76
N ALA A 75 -46.47 16.09 -10.50
CA ALA A 75 -47.09 15.00 -11.26
C ALA A 75 -48.61 15.14 -11.34
N THR A 76 -49.18 14.65 -12.43
CA THR A 76 -50.62 14.39 -12.51
C THR A 76 -50.87 12.94 -12.14
N VAL A 77 -51.65 12.69 -11.09
CA VAL A 77 -51.96 11.34 -10.59
C VAL A 77 -53.43 11.01 -10.83
N GLU A 78 -53.70 9.80 -11.28
CA GLU A 78 -55.06 9.27 -11.36
C GLU A 78 -55.50 8.77 -9.99
N VAL A 79 -56.68 9.19 -9.56
CA VAL A 79 -57.33 8.82 -8.31
C VAL A 79 -58.55 7.99 -8.63
N VAL A 80 -58.65 6.81 -8.01
CA VAL A 80 -59.81 5.91 -8.13
C VAL A 80 -60.23 5.45 -6.74
N GLY A 81 -61.51 5.61 -6.40
CA GLY A 81 -62.05 5.37 -5.06
C GLY A 81 -61.37 6.23 -3.98
N GLY A 82 -60.87 7.41 -4.35
CA GLY A 82 -60.08 8.27 -3.47
C GLY A 82 -58.65 7.77 -3.18
N VAL A 83 -58.14 6.74 -3.87
CA VAL A 83 -56.78 6.21 -3.71
C VAL A 83 -55.92 6.60 -4.90
N TYR A 84 -54.68 7.04 -4.66
CA TYR A 84 -53.67 7.23 -5.70
C TYR A 84 -52.45 6.32 -5.45
N ASN A 85 -51.77 5.96 -6.54
CA ASN A 85 -50.45 5.33 -6.52
C ASN A 85 -49.49 6.15 -7.39
N TYR A 86 -48.29 6.42 -6.89
CA TYR A 86 -47.28 7.14 -7.65
C TYR A 86 -45.88 6.61 -7.33
N TYR A 87 -44.95 6.80 -8.25
CA TYR A 87 -43.54 6.46 -8.05
C TYR A 87 -42.74 7.76 -7.99
N LEU A 88 -42.27 8.13 -6.79
CA LEU A 88 -41.36 9.26 -6.60
C LEU A 88 -40.11 9.03 -7.46
N GLY A 89 -39.67 10.08 -8.16
CA GLY A 89 -38.55 9.96 -9.09
C GLY A 89 -38.98 9.72 -10.54
N SER A 90 -40.28 9.75 -10.84
CA SER A 90 -40.78 9.50 -12.20
C SER A 90 -40.58 10.70 -13.12
N ASN A 91 -40.87 11.93 -12.66
CA ASN A 91 -40.65 13.14 -13.46
C ASN A 91 -39.32 13.82 -13.08
N THR A 92 -38.99 13.86 -11.78
CA THR A 92 -37.76 14.47 -11.26
C THR A 92 -36.90 13.41 -10.59
N PRO A 93 -35.74 13.01 -11.13
CA PRO A 93 -34.91 11.95 -10.56
C PRO A 93 -34.55 12.18 -9.08
N LEU A 94 -34.53 11.08 -8.31
CA LEU A 94 -34.12 11.11 -6.90
C LEU A 94 -32.60 11.35 -6.77
N VAL A 95 -32.22 12.15 -5.77
CA VAL A 95 -30.82 12.44 -5.45
C VAL A 95 -30.43 11.66 -4.20
N ALA A 96 -29.49 10.72 -4.34
CA ALA A 96 -29.08 9.82 -3.25
C ALA A 96 -28.60 10.56 -2.00
N ALA A 97 -27.94 11.72 -2.16
CA ALA A 97 -27.44 12.53 -1.07
C ALA A 97 -28.54 13.06 -0.13
N HIS A 98 -29.80 13.13 -0.56
CA HIS A 98 -30.90 13.57 0.32
C HIS A 98 -31.29 12.52 1.37
N PHE A 99 -30.91 11.25 1.17
CA PHE A 99 -31.32 10.13 2.02
C PHE A 99 -30.30 9.82 3.13
N ASP A 100 -29.48 10.81 3.53
CA ASP A 100 -28.46 10.70 4.57
C ASP A 100 -28.98 11.03 5.99
N SER A 101 -30.23 11.49 6.08
CA SER A 101 -30.88 11.99 7.29
C SER A 101 -32.38 11.67 7.28
N THR A 102 -33.08 11.94 8.39
CA THR A 102 -34.54 11.74 8.47
C THR A 102 -35.25 12.61 7.43
N LEU A 103 -36.07 11.98 6.60
CA LEU A 103 -36.83 12.61 5.55
C LEU A 103 -38.33 12.49 5.79
N TYR A 104 -39.05 13.52 5.37
CA TYR A 104 -40.51 13.59 5.41
C TYR A 104 -41.05 13.84 4.00
N LEU A 105 -42.02 13.02 3.60
CA LEU A 105 -42.80 13.20 2.39
C LEU A 105 -43.96 14.16 2.65
N GLY A 106 -43.94 15.28 1.95
CA GLY A 106 -45.06 16.20 1.82
C GLY A 106 -45.81 15.98 0.52
N VAL A 107 -47.13 16.14 0.58
CA VAL A 107 -48.03 16.02 -0.57
C VAL A 107 -48.79 17.33 -0.71
N LYS A 108 -48.60 18.03 -1.82
CA LYS A 108 -49.25 19.29 -2.12
C LYS A 108 -50.33 19.12 -3.17
N ILE A 109 -51.52 19.65 -2.92
CA ILE A 109 -52.62 19.68 -3.89
C ILE A 109 -53.05 21.13 -4.09
N GLY A 110 -52.90 21.63 -5.32
CA GLY A 110 -53.04 23.05 -5.61
C GLY A 110 -52.07 23.89 -4.78
N ASN A 111 -52.60 24.74 -3.90
CA ASN A 111 -51.79 25.59 -3.01
C ASN A 111 -51.67 25.06 -1.57
N TYR A 112 -52.25 23.91 -1.26
CA TYR A 112 -52.30 23.36 0.09
C TYR A 112 -51.34 22.19 0.24
N GLU A 113 -50.42 22.30 1.20
CA GLU A 113 -49.58 21.18 1.64
C GLU A 113 -50.35 20.39 2.72
N LEU A 114 -50.51 19.08 2.51
CA LEU A 114 -51.16 18.22 3.49
C LEU A 114 -50.27 18.00 4.71
N VAL A 115 -50.86 18.08 5.91
CA VAL A 115 -50.19 17.89 7.20
C VAL A 115 -50.95 16.85 8.06
N PRO A 116 -50.26 16.04 8.90
CA PRO A 116 -48.80 15.97 9.04
C PRO A 116 -48.11 15.33 7.83
N ARG A 117 -46.83 15.66 7.62
CA ARG A 117 -46.00 14.99 6.60
C ARG A 117 -45.73 13.55 7.03
N THR A 118 -45.50 12.67 6.06
CA THR A 118 -45.21 11.26 6.34
C THR A 118 -43.70 11.06 6.47
N GLU A 119 -43.20 10.65 7.64
CA GLU A 119 -41.79 10.29 7.82
C GLU A 119 -41.44 9.04 7.00
N PHE A 120 -40.30 9.06 6.31
CA PHE A 120 -39.74 7.84 5.73
C PHE A 120 -39.07 7.00 6.80
N SER A 121 -39.50 5.74 6.90
CA SER A 121 -38.92 4.74 7.77
C SER A 121 -38.05 3.75 7.00
N TYR A 122 -37.18 3.06 7.73
CA TYR A 122 -36.34 2.00 7.17
C TYR A 122 -37.18 0.78 6.79
N ALA A 123 -36.94 0.24 5.59
CA ALA A 123 -37.38 -1.11 5.26
C ALA A 123 -36.55 -2.14 6.05
N PRO A 124 -37.13 -3.24 6.58
CA PRO A 124 -36.39 -4.25 7.34
C PRO A 124 -35.13 -4.80 6.63
N TYR A 125 -35.21 -4.99 5.31
CA TYR A 125 -34.06 -5.45 4.52
C TYR A 125 -32.98 -4.37 4.29
N ALA A 126 -33.32 -3.09 4.43
CA ALA A 126 -32.35 -1.99 4.31
C ALA A 126 -31.37 -1.93 5.50
N PHE A 127 -31.71 -2.52 6.66
CA PHE A 127 -30.77 -2.61 7.79
C PHE A 127 -29.49 -3.35 7.43
N SER A 128 -29.57 -4.37 6.56
CA SER A 128 -28.38 -5.10 6.10
C SER A 128 -27.44 -4.24 5.24
N VAL A 129 -27.98 -3.25 4.51
CA VAL A 129 -27.22 -2.34 3.65
C VAL A 129 -26.53 -1.25 4.46
N ALA A 130 -27.18 -0.75 5.52
CA ALA A 130 -26.56 0.22 6.44
C ALA A 130 -25.28 -0.34 7.08
N VAL A 131 -25.22 -1.64 7.35
CA VAL A 131 -24.01 -2.33 7.85
C VAL A 131 -22.92 -2.41 6.78
N ALA A 132 -23.30 -2.54 5.50
CA ALA A 132 -22.37 -2.64 4.38
C ALA A 132 -21.73 -1.28 3.96
N GLN A 133 -22.38 -0.15 4.29
CA GLN A 133 -21.87 1.20 3.97
C GLN A 133 -20.81 1.71 4.96
N LYS A 134 -20.67 1.09 6.14
CA LYS A 134 -19.54 1.37 7.02
C LYS A 134 -18.27 0.94 6.29
N VAL A 135 -17.22 1.77 6.25
CA VAL A 135 -15.92 1.41 5.65
C VAL A 135 -15.53 0.02 6.15
N VAL A 136 -15.73 -0.98 5.28
CA VAL A 136 -15.53 -2.36 5.68
C VAL A 136 -14.04 -2.61 5.60
N CYS A 137 -13.51 -3.06 6.73
CA CYS A 137 -12.23 -3.69 6.85
C CYS A 137 -12.09 -4.82 5.84
N SER A 138 -11.59 -4.52 4.64
CA SER A 138 -11.31 -5.51 3.61
C SER A 138 -10.03 -6.27 3.97
N GLY A 139 -10.00 -7.59 3.78
CA GLY A 139 -8.88 -8.48 4.11
C GLY A 139 -9.28 -9.59 5.08
N ALA A 140 -8.33 -10.45 5.46
CA ALA A 140 -8.38 -11.42 6.56
C ALA A 140 -7.59 -10.89 7.78
N VAL A 141 -7.98 -11.28 8.99
CA VAL A 141 -7.25 -10.89 10.22
C VAL A 141 -5.83 -11.43 10.14
N GLY A 142 -4.83 -10.57 10.37
CA GLY A 142 -3.42 -10.86 10.16
C GLY A 142 -2.85 -10.44 8.80
N ASP A 143 -3.69 -10.00 7.85
CA ASP A 143 -3.21 -9.46 6.58
C ASP A 143 -2.35 -8.21 6.79
N VAL A 144 -1.36 -8.02 5.91
CA VAL A 144 -0.48 -6.85 5.89
C VAL A 144 -0.72 -6.03 4.62
N LYS A 145 -0.78 -4.71 4.76
CA LYS A 145 -0.91 -3.74 3.65
C LYS A 145 0.19 -2.69 3.70
N TYR A 146 0.68 -2.31 2.52
CA TYR A 146 1.59 -1.18 2.34
C TYR A 146 0.82 0.02 1.82
N SER A 147 1.12 1.22 2.33
CA SER A 147 0.44 2.43 1.89
C SER A 147 1.34 3.66 1.97
N ILE A 148 1.03 4.65 1.13
CA ILE A 148 1.59 6.01 1.24
C ILE A 148 0.78 6.89 2.20
N LEU A 149 -0.42 6.45 2.61
CA LEU A 149 -1.30 7.21 3.49
C LEU A 149 -0.83 7.08 4.93
N GLU A 150 -0.83 8.19 5.66
CA GLU A 150 -0.62 8.22 7.11
C GLU A 150 -1.81 7.61 7.87
N PRO A 151 -1.64 7.18 9.14
CA PRO A 151 -2.64 6.39 9.87
C PRO A 151 -4.06 6.94 9.86
N THR A 152 -4.25 8.25 10.04
CA THR A 152 -5.57 8.88 10.06
C THR A 152 -6.27 8.75 8.70
N LYS A 153 -5.61 9.17 7.61
CA LYS A 153 -6.14 9.06 6.25
C LYS A 153 -6.31 7.60 5.81
N PHE A 154 -5.42 6.72 6.26
CA PHE A 154 -5.53 5.29 5.97
C PHE A 154 -6.82 4.73 6.59
N ALA A 155 -7.12 5.05 7.85
CA ALA A 155 -8.30 4.60 8.56
C ALA A 155 -9.61 5.13 7.95
N GLU A 156 -9.61 6.35 7.41
CA GLU A 156 -10.76 6.91 6.67
C GLU A 156 -11.12 6.06 5.43
N VAL A 157 -10.12 5.50 4.75
CA VAL A 157 -10.30 4.75 3.50
C VAL A 157 -10.45 3.24 3.74
N ASN A 158 -9.72 2.68 4.71
CA ASN A 158 -9.62 1.22 4.92
C ASN A 158 -10.29 0.73 6.21
N GLY A 159 -10.73 1.65 7.07
CA GLY A 159 -11.36 1.37 8.34
C GLY A 159 -10.37 1.29 9.51
N PRO A 160 -10.84 1.47 10.75
CA PRO A 160 -10.01 1.55 11.97
C PRO A 160 -9.48 0.20 12.50
N CYS A 161 -9.87 -0.91 11.88
CA CYS A 161 -9.37 -2.28 12.14
C CYS A 161 -7.95 -2.55 11.66
N TRP A 162 -7.36 -1.60 10.94
CA TRP A 162 -5.99 -1.63 10.51
C TRP A 162 -5.18 -0.72 11.42
N VAL A 163 -4.07 -1.24 11.95
CA VAL A 163 -3.15 -0.47 12.78
C VAL A 163 -1.76 -0.47 12.15
N PRO A 164 -1.00 0.62 12.26
CA PRO A 164 0.39 0.63 11.80
C PRO A 164 1.19 -0.38 12.62
N MET A 165 2.13 -1.08 11.96
CA MET A 165 3.06 -2.01 12.60
C MET A 165 4.14 -1.22 13.35
N ASP A 166 3.83 -0.78 14.56
CA ASP A 166 4.63 0.14 15.38
C ASP A 166 5.05 -0.47 16.73
N GLY A 167 4.98 -1.78 16.88
CA GLY A 167 5.36 -2.47 18.12
C GLY A 167 4.28 -2.50 19.21
N ARG A 168 3.09 -1.93 18.99
CA ARG A 168 2.06 -1.83 20.04
C ARG A 168 1.51 -3.19 20.51
N PRO A 169 1.04 -3.29 21.76
CA PRO A 169 0.23 -4.42 22.21
C PRO A 169 -1.15 -4.42 21.53
N ILE A 170 -1.65 -5.62 21.25
CA ILE A 170 -2.91 -5.85 20.53
C ILE A 170 -3.86 -6.83 21.24
N THR A 171 -3.71 -7.01 22.55
CA THR A 171 -4.49 -7.98 23.36
C THR A 171 -6.01 -7.77 23.32
N GLN A 172 -6.48 -6.58 22.98
CA GLN A 172 -7.91 -6.25 22.86
C GLN A 172 -8.55 -6.70 21.53
N TYR A 173 -7.74 -6.98 20.50
CA TYR A 173 -8.22 -7.19 19.13
C TYR A 173 -8.43 -8.67 18.78
N GLU A 174 -9.16 -8.94 17.69
CA GLU A 174 -9.48 -10.30 17.23
C GLU A 174 -8.24 -11.13 16.89
N LEU A 175 -7.18 -10.51 16.35
CA LEU A 175 -5.92 -11.18 16.05
C LEU A 175 -5.32 -11.86 17.29
N PHE A 176 -5.37 -11.21 18.46
CA PHE A 176 -4.96 -11.81 19.72
C PHE A 176 -5.93 -12.91 20.15
N LYS A 177 -7.24 -12.63 20.17
CA LYS A 177 -8.24 -13.58 20.68
C LYS A 177 -8.25 -14.90 19.90
N LYS A 178 -8.00 -14.85 18.59
CA LYS A 178 -8.01 -16.03 17.72
C LYS A 178 -6.66 -16.73 17.61
N HIS A 179 -5.55 -15.98 17.63
CA HIS A 179 -4.23 -16.51 17.29
C HIS A 179 -3.18 -16.32 18.38
N GLY A 180 -3.52 -15.70 19.51
CA GLY A 180 -2.63 -15.51 20.65
C GLY A 180 -1.51 -14.49 20.44
N ILE A 181 -1.50 -13.75 19.33
CA ILE A 181 -0.47 -12.74 19.05
C ILE A 181 -0.75 -11.50 19.90
N SER A 182 0.06 -11.28 20.94
CA SER A 182 -0.15 -10.22 21.94
C SER A 182 0.40 -8.86 21.52
N THR A 183 1.39 -8.84 20.64
CA THR A 183 2.12 -7.64 20.19
C THR A 183 2.43 -7.77 18.72
N ILE A 184 2.30 -6.68 17.96
CA ILE A 184 2.75 -6.64 16.57
C ILE A 184 4.21 -6.19 16.50
N PRO A 185 4.98 -6.57 15.47
CA PRO A 185 6.31 -6.01 15.25
C PRO A 185 6.27 -4.52 14.95
N ASP A 186 7.34 -3.81 15.30
CA ASP A 186 7.65 -2.51 14.70
C ASP A 186 8.34 -2.76 13.35
N ALA A 187 7.70 -2.37 12.26
CA ALA A 187 8.20 -2.58 10.91
C ALA A 187 9.09 -1.42 10.40
N GLY A 188 9.31 -0.39 11.21
CA GLY A 188 10.08 0.79 10.85
C GLY A 188 11.51 0.45 10.41
N GLY A 189 11.84 0.78 9.16
CA GLY A 189 13.19 0.58 8.60
C GLY A 189 13.59 -0.88 8.35
N LEU A 190 12.69 -1.84 8.58
CA LEU A 190 12.98 -3.26 8.39
C LEU A 190 12.77 -3.70 6.94
N PHE A 191 13.54 -4.70 6.53
CA PHE A 191 13.26 -5.48 5.33
C PHE A 191 12.37 -6.66 5.66
N ILE A 192 11.52 -7.02 4.70
CA ILE A 192 10.59 -8.13 4.82
C ILE A 192 11.15 -9.31 4.06
N ARG A 193 11.12 -10.47 4.72
CA ARG A 193 11.53 -11.75 4.14
C ARG A 193 10.50 -12.83 4.44
N ALA A 194 10.45 -13.84 3.58
CA ALA A 194 9.49 -14.94 3.70
C ALA A 194 9.91 -15.94 4.78
N GLN A 195 8.93 -16.75 5.23
CA GLN A 195 9.17 -17.90 6.09
C GLN A 195 9.58 -19.12 5.25
N GLU A 196 10.51 -19.93 5.76
CA GLU A 196 10.88 -21.21 5.15
C GLU A 196 9.81 -22.29 5.36
N PHE A 197 9.64 -23.19 4.39
CA PHE A 197 8.66 -24.28 4.46
C PHE A 197 9.26 -25.55 5.06
N SER A 198 8.43 -26.33 5.76
CA SER A 198 8.85 -27.63 6.29
C SER A 198 9.16 -28.59 5.14
N GLY A 199 10.34 -29.22 5.17
CA GLY A 199 10.81 -30.10 4.09
C GLY A 199 11.22 -29.38 2.80
N GLY A 200 11.25 -28.04 2.79
CA GLY A 200 11.73 -27.23 1.67
C GLY A 200 13.25 -27.20 1.56
N ALA A 201 13.74 -26.72 0.42
CA ALA A 201 15.15 -26.33 0.30
C ALA A 201 15.44 -25.17 1.24
N ASN A 202 16.64 -25.16 1.83
CA ASN A 202 17.06 -24.08 2.71
C ASN A 202 17.50 -22.87 1.86
N HIS A 203 16.72 -21.79 1.87
CA HIS A 203 17.09 -20.52 1.23
C HIS A 203 17.66 -19.49 2.22
N ASP A 204 17.53 -19.73 3.53
CA ASP A 204 18.01 -18.86 4.59
C ASP A 204 18.71 -19.68 5.70
N PRO A 205 20.05 -19.64 5.78
CA PRO A 205 20.81 -20.39 6.78
C PRO A 205 20.42 -20.11 8.23
N ASP A 206 19.86 -18.94 8.51
CA ASP A 206 19.53 -18.49 9.86
C ASP A 206 18.07 -18.78 10.24
N ARG A 207 17.28 -19.36 9.32
CA ARG A 207 15.87 -19.68 9.54
C ARG A 207 15.47 -21.07 9.04
N ASN A 208 14.39 -21.56 9.61
CA ASN A 208 13.73 -22.78 9.17
C ASN A 208 12.22 -22.67 9.41
N SER A 209 11.48 -23.73 9.08
CA SER A 209 10.01 -23.74 9.22
C SER A 209 9.49 -23.53 10.64
N ASN A 210 10.32 -23.78 11.66
CA ASN A 210 9.98 -23.60 13.07
C ASN A 210 10.42 -22.25 13.63
N SER A 211 11.13 -21.43 12.86
CA SER A 211 11.48 -20.07 13.26
C SER A 211 10.20 -19.29 13.55
N PRO A 212 10.10 -18.57 14.68
CA PRO A 212 8.88 -17.82 15.00
C PRO A 212 8.53 -16.81 13.90
N ILE A 213 7.24 -16.68 13.58
CA ILE A 213 6.75 -15.65 12.66
C ILE A 213 6.76 -14.29 13.38
N ALA A 214 6.90 -13.21 12.60
CA ALA A 214 6.80 -11.84 13.11
C ALA A 214 7.88 -11.48 14.16
N THR A 215 9.13 -11.91 13.91
CA THR A 215 10.30 -11.53 14.72
C THR A 215 11.28 -10.70 13.92
N ILE A 216 11.97 -9.77 14.59
CA ILE A 216 13.01 -8.94 13.99
C ILE A 216 14.34 -9.70 14.01
N GLN A 217 15.04 -9.70 12.89
CA GLN A 217 16.42 -10.18 12.77
C GLN A 217 17.37 -8.98 12.76
N ALA A 218 18.46 -9.08 13.53
CA ALA A 218 19.51 -8.05 13.51
C ALA A 218 20.32 -8.11 12.21
N ASP A 219 20.91 -6.97 11.82
CA ASP A 219 21.83 -6.91 10.69
C ASP A 219 23.01 -7.86 10.90
N SER A 220 23.40 -8.56 9.83
CA SER A 220 24.55 -9.47 9.83
C SER A 220 25.32 -9.32 8.54
N LEU A 221 26.65 -9.20 8.66
CA LEU A 221 27.59 -9.26 7.55
C LEU A 221 28.43 -10.52 7.72
N LYS A 222 28.43 -11.39 6.71
CA LYS A 222 29.24 -12.60 6.74
C LYS A 222 30.72 -12.22 6.84
N SER A 223 31.45 -12.89 7.73
CA SER A 223 32.91 -12.80 7.79
C SER A 223 33.49 -13.13 6.40
N HIS A 224 34.36 -12.26 5.92
CA HIS A 224 35.04 -12.44 4.64
C HIS A 224 36.48 -11.94 4.75
N ALA A 225 37.34 -12.47 3.89
CA ALA A 225 38.75 -12.08 3.81
C ALA A 225 38.98 -11.13 2.63
N HIS A 226 39.85 -10.16 2.81
CA HIS A 226 40.38 -9.35 1.72
C HIS A 226 41.78 -9.87 1.35
N THR A 227 42.02 -10.09 0.06
CA THR A 227 43.35 -10.42 -0.45
C THR A 227 43.99 -9.16 -1.04
N MET A 228 45.24 -8.87 -0.69
CA MET A 228 45.99 -7.78 -1.28
C MET A 228 46.84 -8.31 -2.46
N SER A 229 46.88 -7.60 -3.58
CA SER A 229 47.57 -8.06 -4.80
C SER A 229 49.08 -7.83 -4.79
N LYS A 230 49.63 -7.22 -3.73
CA LYS A 230 51.05 -6.98 -3.54
C LYS A 230 51.35 -7.02 -2.04
N ASP A 231 52.14 -7.99 -1.62
CA ASP A 231 52.85 -7.92 -0.34
C ASP A 231 53.56 -6.56 -0.29
N GLY A 232 53.50 -5.88 0.86
CA GLY A 232 54.02 -4.52 1.05
C GLY A 232 55.50 -4.39 0.70
N LYS A 233 55.82 -4.26 -0.59
CA LYS A 233 57.18 -4.03 -1.08
C LYS A 233 57.66 -2.70 -0.52
N HIS A 234 58.63 -2.77 0.38
CA HIS A 234 59.48 -1.64 0.70
C HIS A 234 60.93 -1.99 0.39
N SER A 235 61.73 -0.95 0.09
CA SER A 235 63.16 -1.07 -0.19
C SER A 235 63.92 -0.32 0.90
N HIS A 236 64.91 -0.98 1.50
CA HIS A 236 65.88 -0.28 2.34
C HIS A 236 67.03 0.23 1.47
N LYS A 237 67.40 1.50 1.62
CA LYS A 237 68.66 2.04 1.10
C LYS A 237 69.65 2.06 2.26
N ILE A 238 70.60 1.14 2.26
CA ILE A 238 71.72 1.18 3.20
C ILE A 238 72.76 2.13 2.61
N THR A 239 73.00 3.25 3.28
CA THR A 239 74.14 4.12 3.01
C THR A 239 75.23 3.73 4.00
N LEU A 240 76.32 3.14 3.50
CA LEU A 240 77.52 2.94 4.30
C LEU A 240 78.34 4.24 4.21
N GLY A 241 78.36 5.02 5.29
CA GLY A 241 79.28 6.15 5.42
C GLY A 241 80.64 5.63 5.89
N HIS A 242 81.71 6.05 5.23
CA HIS A 242 83.06 5.95 5.77
C HIS A 242 83.35 7.30 6.44
N ASP A 243 83.52 7.31 7.76
CA ASP A 243 84.07 8.47 8.46
C ASP A 243 85.59 8.41 8.27
N ASP A 244 86.09 9.13 7.28
CA ASP A 244 87.52 9.41 7.15
C ASP A 244 87.86 10.58 8.08
N ASP A 245 88.20 10.25 9.33
CA ASP A 245 88.93 11.17 10.21
C ASP A 245 90.38 11.24 9.73
N ASP A 246 90.64 11.88 8.58
CA ASP A 246 92.00 12.26 8.21
C ASP A 246 92.05 13.74 7.84
N SER A 247 92.71 14.49 8.71
CA SER A 247 93.05 15.89 8.51
C SER A 247 94.19 15.97 7.50
N GLY A 248 93.88 15.98 6.21
CA GLY A 248 94.90 16.01 5.15
C GLY A 248 94.33 16.50 3.83
N ASP A 249 94.91 17.58 3.33
CA ASP A 249 94.50 18.38 2.18
C ASP A 249 94.52 17.62 0.83
N GLY A 250 93.49 17.85 0.00
CA GLY A 250 93.56 17.79 -1.46
C GLY A 250 93.21 16.47 -2.15
N GLY A 251 92.04 16.43 -2.80
CA GLY A 251 91.79 15.51 -3.93
C GLY A 251 90.34 15.12 -4.10
N SER A 252 89.66 15.72 -5.09
CA SER A 252 88.34 15.24 -5.56
C SER A 252 88.56 13.95 -6.36
N GLU A 253 87.95 12.85 -5.96
CA GLU A 253 87.57 11.76 -6.88
C GLU A 253 86.51 10.83 -6.24
N ASP A 254 85.30 10.86 -6.80
CA ASP A 254 84.27 9.85 -6.59
C ASP A 254 84.72 8.54 -7.27
N ASP A 255 85.38 7.63 -6.55
CA ASP A 255 85.45 6.22 -6.95
C ASP A 255 85.61 5.30 -5.73
N TRP A 256 84.58 4.50 -5.46
CA TRP A 256 84.45 3.63 -4.30
C TRP A 256 85.14 2.29 -4.58
N THR A 257 86.46 2.29 -4.75
CA THR A 257 87.27 1.06 -4.82
C THR A 257 88.30 1.00 -3.69
N GLN A 258 87.87 0.50 -2.52
CA GLN A 258 88.77 0.11 -1.44
C GLN A 258 89.74 -0.99 -1.92
N LYS A 259 90.98 -0.62 -2.20
CA LYS A 259 92.10 -1.57 -2.30
C LYS A 259 92.71 -1.79 -0.91
N THR A 260 92.18 -2.74 -0.15
CA THR A 260 92.88 -3.27 1.03
C THR A 260 93.86 -4.35 0.61
N ASN A 261 95.14 -4.21 0.99
CA ASN A 261 96.26 -5.08 0.61
C ASN A 261 96.33 -6.42 1.38
N VAL A 262 95.18 -6.91 1.84
CA VAL A 262 94.99 -8.26 2.37
C VAL A 262 93.78 -8.80 1.64
N GLY A 263 93.97 -9.85 0.84
CA GLY A 263 92.92 -10.47 0.04
C GLY A 263 91.84 -11.07 0.94
N VAL A 264 90.86 -10.24 1.31
CA VAL A 264 89.57 -10.69 1.81
C VAL A 264 88.55 -10.27 0.76
N ASP A 265 88.16 -11.21 -0.09
CA ASP A 265 86.97 -11.04 -0.94
C ASP A 265 85.76 -10.94 -0.01
N ILE A 266 85.30 -9.73 0.28
CA ILE A 266 83.97 -9.53 0.85
C ILE A 266 82.97 -9.74 -0.29
N THR A 267 82.65 -11.01 -0.57
CA THR A 267 81.51 -11.34 -1.42
C THR A 267 80.25 -11.03 -0.62
N MET A 268 79.66 -9.86 -0.82
CA MET A 268 78.34 -9.57 -0.30
C MET A 268 77.32 -10.38 -1.11
N HIS A 269 76.91 -11.52 -0.58
CA HIS A 269 75.67 -12.16 -1.02
C HIS A 269 74.54 -11.18 -0.74
N GLY A 270 73.85 -10.74 -1.80
CA GLY A 270 72.63 -9.97 -1.68
C GLY A 270 71.58 -10.78 -0.92
N GLY A 271 71.62 -10.70 0.40
CA GLY A 271 70.63 -11.31 1.28
C GLY A 271 69.35 -10.51 1.19
N SER A 272 68.30 -11.11 0.64
CA SER A 272 66.94 -10.65 0.89
C SER A 272 66.63 -10.92 2.36
N VAL A 273 66.37 -9.88 3.14
CA VAL A 273 65.69 -10.08 4.43
C VAL A 273 64.26 -10.53 4.14
N SER A 274 63.89 -11.75 4.55
CA SER A 274 62.47 -12.12 4.61
C SER A 274 61.86 -11.26 5.72
N MET A 275 61.10 -10.23 5.33
CA MET A 275 60.36 -9.41 6.29
C MET A 275 59.31 -10.28 7.01
N GLU A 276 59.70 -10.82 8.15
CA GLU A 276 58.80 -10.95 9.30
C GLU A 276 59.08 -9.79 10.26
N GLY A 277 58.98 -8.56 9.72
CA GLY A 277 58.86 -7.37 10.55
C GLY A 277 57.39 -7.19 10.90
N GLU A 278 57.08 -7.06 12.19
CA GLU A 278 55.73 -6.72 12.64
C GLU A 278 55.32 -5.39 11.99
N HIS A 279 54.36 -5.44 11.07
CA HIS A 279 53.79 -4.25 10.46
C HIS A 279 52.27 -4.33 10.59
N SER A 280 51.67 -3.23 11.02
CA SER A 280 50.22 -3.10 11.07
C SER A 280 49.73 -2.49 9.78
N HIS A 281 48.69 -3.09 9.20
CA HIS A 281 47.90 -2.43 8.18
C HIS A 281 46.74 -1.71 8.85
N THR A 282 46.73 -0.38 8.78
CA THR A 282 45.53 0.38 9.08
C THR A 282 44.58 0.24 7.89
N ILE A 283 43.64 -0.69 7.96
CA ILE A 283 42.49 -0.70 7.05
C ILE A 283 41.64 0.51 7.44
N ASN A 284 41.84 1.64 6.77
CA ASN A 284 40.92 2.75 6.89
C ASN A 284 39.60 2.31 6.28
N ALA A 285 38.53 2.26 7.07
CA ALA A 285 37.17 2.04 6.58
C ALA A 285 36.69 3.27 5.82
N THR A 286 37.34 3.60 4.70
CA THR A 286 36.80 4.55 3.73
C THR A 286 35.75 3.81 2.94
N GLY A 287 34.52 3.78 3.44
CA GLY A 287 33.37 3.41 2.61
C GLY A 287 33.31 4.37 1.42
N HIS A 288 33.14 3.83 0.21
CA HIS A 288 32.70 4.62 -0.93
C HIS A 288 31.23 5.05 -0.74
N LEU A 289 30.63 5.62 -1.79
CA LEU A 289 29.21 6.02 -1.83
C LEU A 289 28.28 5.00 -1.14
N GLU A 290 27.29 5.52 -0.44
CA GLU A 290 26.30 4.77 0.35
C GLU A 290 25.90 3.42 -0.27
N THR A 291 26.24 2.33 0.43
CA THR A 291 26.08 0.94 -0.04
C THR A 291 24.78 0.29 0.41
N ARG A 292 23.93 1.00 1.15
CA ARG A 292 22.62 0.47 1.56
C ARG A 292 21.70 0.35 0.34
N PRO A 293 20.84 -0.69 0.28
CA PRO A 293 19.83 -0.78 -0.77
C PRO A 293 18.95 0.47 -0.81
N LYS A 294 18.68 0.99 -2.02
CA LYS A 294 17.72 2.09 -2.20
C LYS A 294 16.31 1.53 -2.16
N ASN A 295 15.57 1.89 -1.12
CA ASN A 295 14.21 1.38 -0.90
C ASN A 295 13.18 2.51 -0.84
N ILE A 296 11.94 2.18 -1.20
CA ILE A 296 10.79 3.04 -0.96
C ILE A 296 10.34 2.90 0.49
N ASN A 297 9.99 4.02 1.13
CA ASN A 297 9.42 4.02 2.47
C ASN A 297 7.89 4.09 2.36
N LEU A 298 7.21 3.07 2.89
CA LEU A 298 5.75 2.96 2.93
C LEU A 298 5.32 2.67 4.37
N TRP A 299 4.17 3.17 4.76
CA TRP A 299 3.51 2.72 5.98
C TRP A 299 3.10 1.26 5.82
N ILE A 300 3.36 0.46 6.85
CA ILE A 300 3.00 -0.95 6.90
C ILE A 300 1.91 -1.10 7.96
N TYR A 301 0.75 -1.59 7.54
CA TYR A 301 -0.40 -1.82 8.39
C TYR A 301 -0.69 -3.31 8.49
N ILE A 302 -1.19 -3.74 9.64
CA ILE A 302 -1.69 -5.09 9.88
C ILE A 302 -3.17 -5.04 10.29
N ARG A 303 -3.95 -5.98 9.77
CA ARG A 303 -5.35 -6.14 10.14
C ARG A 303 -5.46 -6.85 11.48
N VAL A 304 -6.00 -6.14 12.48
CA VAL A 304 -6.17 -6.68 13.84
C VAL A 304 -7.61 -7.12 14.14
N ASP A 305 -8.59 -6.60 13.40
CA ASP A 305 -10.02 -6.92 13.49
C ASP A 305 -10.65 -7.26 12.13
#